data_AF-A0A7X1P0N4-F1
#
_entry.id   AF-A0A7X1P0N4-F1
#
_cell.length_a   1.000
_cell.length_b   1.000
_cell.length_c   1.000
_cell.angle_alpha   90.00
_cell.angle_beta   90.00
_cell.angle_gamma   90.00
#
_symmetry.space_group_name_H-M   'P 1'
#
loop_
_entity.id
_entity.type
_entity.pdbx_description
1 polymer ?
#
loop_
_entity_poly.entity_id
_entity_poly.type
_entity_poly.pdbx_seq_one_letter_code
_entity_poly.pdbx_strand_id
1 'polypeptide(L)'
;MPAKLSELELSDLDFTDTVVMRGAETNEAADPTERILRQIEILVDSIALKVEFGSTDPRLWRILAGVYLAHERIADYNDLVRKHLARFGSPLRLDQPPVSFVLPVKVNFDDLPKLDMIRSACASPGGAVIDFSAVRRLSSGGLIALTELLIALIGLEEQPLLRGLESFVDSVEAAIGAGQGTRDMRELLAAFRRYSNAHPRSGEGCGIAAA
;
A
#
# COMPACT_ATOMS: atom_id res chain seq x y z
N MET A 1 7.31 20.10 52.62
CA MET A 1 7.19 20.87 51.36
C MET A 1 8.57 20.98 50.73
N PRO A 2 8.73 20.41 49.54
CA PRO A 2 9.41 21.09 48.43
C PRO A 2 8.54 21.01 47.16
N ALA A 3 8.22 22.16 46.57
CA ALA A 3 8.90 22.78 45.43
C ALA A 3 8.32 22.28 44.09
N LYS A 4 7.34 23.06 43.60
CA LYS A 4 6.85 23.05 42.23
C LYS A 4 7.99 23.47 41.30
N LEU A 5 8.23 22.71 40.23
CA LEU A 5 8.96 23.16 39.05
C LEU A 5 8.04 23.04 37.85
N SER A 6 8.06 24.10 37.07
CA SER A 6 7.01 24.56 36.18
C SER A 6 7.09 23.91 34.80
N GLU A 7 5.93 23.67 34.22
CA GLU A 7 5.71 23.42 32.80
C GLU A 7 6.12 24.68 32.00
N LEU A 8 7.40 24.87 31.65
CA LEU A 8 7.77 25.97 30.76
C LEU A 8 9.17 25.88 30.11
N GLU A 9 9.64 24.72 29.65
CA GLU A 9 10.90 24.66 28.85
C GLU A 9 10.86 23.55 27.78
N LEU A 10 9.83 23.53 26.94
CA LEU A 10 9.80 22.62 25.76
C LEU A 10 9.48 23.34 24.43
N SER A 11 9.62 24.68 24.38
CA SER A 11 9.32 25.45 23.16
C SER A 11 10.52 25.77 22.25
N ASP A 12 11.77 25.56 22.67
CA ASP A 12 12.92 26.14 21.94
C ASP A 12 13.98 25.09 21.56
N LEU A 13 13.59 24.04 20.83
CA LEU A 13 14.55 23.20 20.11
C LEU A 13 14.34 23.35 18.61
N ASP A 14 14.88 24.46 18.11
CA ASP A 14 15.14 24.72 16.70
C ASP A 14 16.00 23.60 16.10
N PHE A 15 15.47 22.95 15.06
CA PHE A 15 16.07 21.82 14.34
C PHE A 15 17.17 22.24 13.34
N THR A 16 17.88 23.34 13.55
CA THR A 16 18.87 23.86 12.59
C THR A 16 20.31 23.92 13.07
N ASP A 17 20.63 23.50 14.29
CA ASP A 17 22.03 23.41 14.70
C ASP A 17 22.67 22.11 14.24
N THR A 18 23.38 22.23 13.12
CA THR A 18 24.52 21.42 12.71
C THR A 18 25.27 20.83 13.91
N VAL A 19 25.14 19.52 14.10
CA VAL A 19 26.02 18.75 14.99
C VAL A 19 27.42 18.72 14.36
N VAL A 20 28.20 19.78 14.58
CA VAL A 20 29.64 19.81 14.32
C VAL A 20 30.33 19.17 15.52
N MET A 21 30.39 17.84 15.54
CA MET A 21 31.30 17.13 16.45
C MET A 21 32.72 17.19 15.87
N ARG A 22 33.45 18.23 16.29
CA ARG A 22 34.90 18.36 16.07
C ARG A 22 35.62 17.41 17.02
N GLY A 23 35.93 16.21 16.54
CA GLY A 23 36.89 15.29 17.16
C GLY A 23 38.04 15.07 16.18
N ALA A 24 39.20 15.65 16.47
CA ALA A 24 40.42 15.30 15.77
C ALA A 24 40.92 13.96 16.33
N GLU A 25 41.01 12.94 15.48
CA GLU A 25 42.16 12.04 15.29
C GLU A 25 41.71 10.71 14.64
N THR A 26 42.09 10.58 13.36
CA THR A 26 42.45 9.35 12.63
C THR A 26 41.59 8.09 12.85
N ASN A 27 40.67 7.83 11.91
CA ASN A 27 40.39 6.47 11.44
C ASN A 27 39.77 6.51 10.04
N GLU A 28 40.59 6.83 9.05
CA GLU A 28 40.33 6.51 7.65
C GLU A 28 40.44 4.98 7.45
N ALA A 29 39.42 4.23 7.86
CA ALA A 29 39.15 2.85 7.42
C ALA A 29 37.85 2.25 8.01
N ALA A 30 36.97 3.04 8.65
CA ALA A 30 35.65 2.52 8.98
C ALA A 30 34.85 2.41 7.68
N ASP A 31 34.50 1.18 7.28
CA ASP A 31 33.62 0.94 6.15
C ASP A 31 32.38 1.83 6.32
N PRO A 32 32.10 2.74 5.36
CA PRO A 32 30.93 3.61 5.45
C PRO A 32 29.64 2.81 5.69
N THR A 33 29.60 1.57 5.22
CA THR A 33 28.50 0.63 5.45
C THR A 33 28.35 0.27 6.93
N GLU A 34 29.42 -0.09 7.63
CA GLU A 34 29.36 -0.42 9.07
C GLU A 34 28.90 0.77 9.92
N ARG A 35 29.35 1.98 9.56
CA ARG A 35 28.92 3.20 10.25
C ARG A 35 27.42 3.45 10.06
N ILE A 36 26.92 3.28 8.85
CA ILE A 36 25.50 3.43 8.52
C ILE A 36 24.67 2.37 9.25
N LEU A 37 25.12 1.11 9.28
CA LEU A 37 24.43 0.03 9.97
C LEU A 37 24.29 0.32 11.48
N ARG A 38 25.37 0.76 12.14
CA ARG A 38 25.29 1.18 13.56
C ARG A 38 24.33 2.35 13.78
N GLN A 39 24.27 3.30 12.86
CA GLN A 39 23.31 4.41 12.96
C GLN A 39 21.87 3.92 12.84
N ILE A 40 21.60 2.96 11.96
CA ILE A 40 20.28 2.33 11.81
C ILE A 40 19.91 1.59 13.10
N GLU A 41 20.82 0.82 13.69
CA GLU A 41 20.59 0.11 14.96
C GLU A 41 20.21 1.08 16.09
N ILE A 42 20.96 2.16 16.26
CA ILE A 42 20.67 3.19 17.28
C ILE A 42 19.29 3.84 17.04
N LEU A 43 18.92 4.07 15.77
CA LEU A 43 17.60 4.61 15.42
C LEU A 43 16.49 3.62 15.77
N VAL A 44 16.67 2.33 15.47
CA VAL A 44 15.70 1.28 15.81
C VAL A 44 15.51 1.18 17.32
N ASP A 45 16.59 1.21 18.11
CA ASP A 45 16.52 1.18 19.56
C ASP A 45 15.79 2.41 20.13
N SER A 46 16.05 3.59 19.56
CA SER A 46 15.34 4.82 19.92
C SER A 46 13.84 4.74 19.62
N ILE A 47 13.46 4.15 18.49
CA ILE A 47 12.06 3.91 18.12
C ILE A 47 11.42 2.92 19.09
N ALA A 48 12.09 1.81 19.41
CA ALA A 48 11.62 0.81 20.37
C ALA A 48 11.35 1.46 21.73
N LEU A 49 12.29 2.26 22.21
CA LEU A 49 12.17 2.97 23.48
C LEU A 49 10.95 3.92 23.48
N LYS A 50 10.75 4.70 22.42
CA LYS A 50 9.58 5.60 22.29
C LYS A 50 8.26 4.84 22.28
N VAL A 51 8.22 3.68 21.61
CA VAL A 51 7.03 2.81 21.59
C VAL A 51 6.74 2.26 22.99
N GLU A 52 7.75 1.77 23.71
CA GLU A 52 7.60 1.27 25.09
C GLU A 52 7.14 2.36 26.07
N PHE A 53 7.61 3.61 25.90
CA PHE A 53 7.15 4.76 26.69
C PHE A 53 5.77 5.31 26.28
N GLY A 54 5.05 4.62 25.41
CA GLY A 54 3.64 4.91 25.14
C GLY A 54 3.40 5.90 23.99
N SER A 55 4.32 5.97 23.03
CA SER A 55 4.16 6.77 21.80
C SER A 55 2.78 6.58 21.16
N THR A 56 2.17 7.69 20.78
CA THR A 56 0.89 7.74 20.06
C THR A 56 1.06 7.82 18.54
N ASP A 57 2.29 7.89 18.01
CA ASP A 57 2.51 7.95 16.56
C ASP A 57 2.48 6.54 15.94
N PRO A 58 1.43 6.16 15.20
CA PRO A 58 1.29 4.82 14.61
C PRO A 58 2.38 4.50 13.58
N ARG A 59 3.12 5.49 13.06
CA ARG A 59 4.24 5.26 12.13
C ARG A 59 5.41 4.58 12.83
N LEU A 60 5.70 4.95 14.07
CA LEU A 60 6.80 4.36 14.85
C LEU A 60 6.54 2.88 15.15
N TRP A 61 5.29 2.54 15.48
CA TRP A 61 4.85 1.16 15.68
C TRP A 61 5.00 0.32 14.40
N ARG A 62 4.61 0.88 13.25
CA ARG A 62 4.76 0.23 11.93
C ARG A 62 6.22 -0.01 11.56
N ILE A 63 7.08 0.99 11.72
CA ILE A 63 8.52 0.87 11.44
C ILE A 63 9.11 -0.25 12.30
N LEU A 64 8.85 -0.23 13.61
CA LEU A 64 9.39 -1.23 14.53
C LEU A 64 8.90 -2.65 14.21
N ALA A 65 7.63 -2.80 13.84
CA ALA A 65 7.08 -4.08 13.41
C ALA A 65 7.72 -4.59 12.12
N GLY A 66 7.97 -3.71 11.15
CA GLY A 66 8.67 -4.06 9.91
C GLY A 66 10.08 -4.56 10.19
N VAL A 67 10.81 -3.89 11.09
CA VAL A 67 12.15 -4.31 11.53
C VAL A 67 12.11 -5.66 12.24
N TYR A 68 11.17 -5.88 13.16
CA TYR A 68 11.04 -7.16 13.85
C TYR A 68 10.75 -8.33 12.90
N LEU A 69 9.89 -8.12 11.89
CA LEU A 69 9.69 -9.14 10.87
C LEU A 69 10.93 -9.37 10.00
N ALA A 70 11.61 -8.31 9.57
CA ALA A 70 12.80 -8.41 8.72
C ALA A 70 13.97 -9.14 9.40
N HIS A 71 14.06 -9.04 10.74
CA HIS A 71 15.07 -9.72 11.55
C HIS A 71 14.56 -11.03 12.18
N GLU A 72 13.44 -11.57 11.71
CA GLU A 72 12.84 -12.82 12.21
C GLU A 72 12.55 -12.82 13.74
N ARG A 73 12.40 -11.64 14.34
CA ARG A 73 12.05 -11.44 15.76
C ARG A 73 10.54 -11.58 15.97
N ILE A 74 10.00 -12.75 15.63
CA ILE A 74 8.55 -13.02 15.59
C ILE A 74 7.89 -12.84 16.97
N ALA A 75 8.58 -13.19 18.05
CA ALA A 75 8.06 -13.02 19.41
C ALA A 75 7.83 -11.53 19.74
N ASP A 76 8.81 -10.68 19.41
CA ASP A 76 8.75 -9.24 19.66
C ASP A 76 7.69 -8.57 18.78
N TYR A 77 7.56 -9.01 17.53
CA TYR A 77 6.48 -8.58 16.64
C TYR A 77 5.10 -8.89 17.24
N ASN A 78 4.88 -10.13 17.71
CA ASN A 78 3.60 -10.52 18.30
C ASN A 78 3.28 -9.72 19.57
N ASP A 79 4.30 -9.44 20.39
CA ASP A 79 4.12 -8.60 21.57
C ASP A 79 3.74 -7.16 21.19
N LEU A 80 4.43 -6.60 20.20
CA LEU A 80 4.16 -5.28 19.65
C LEU A 80 2.74 -5.16 19.08
N VAL A 81 2.25 -6.16 18.36
CA VAL A 81 0.88 -6.21 17.83
C VAL A 81 -0.15 -6.20 18.97
N ARG A 82 0.08 -6.96 20.04
CA ARG A 82 -0.81 -6.96 21.22
C ARG A 82 -0.82 -5.61 21.93
N LYS A 83 0.36 -5.01 22.15
CA LYS A 83 0.50 -3.68 22.74
C LYS A 83 -0.19 -2.60 21.89
N HIS A 84 -0.04 -2.67 20.57
CA HIS A 84 -0.71 -1.76 19.65
C HIS A 84 -2.23 -1.90 19.73
N LEU A 85 -2.75 -3.13 19.72
CA LEU A 85 -4.19 -3.39 19.84
C LEU A 85 -4.74 -2.83 21.16
N ALA A 86 -4.04 -3.04 22.27
CA ALA A 86 -4.44 -2.50 23.57
C ALA A 86 -4.42 -0.95 23.60
N ARG A 87 -3.51 -0.32 22.86
CA ARG A 87 -3.32 1.14 22.83
C ARG A 87 -4.29 1.86 21.89
N PHE A 88 -4.49 1.33 20.69
CA PHE A 88 -5.23 1.99 19.61
C PHE A 88 -6.59 1.34 19.32
N GLY A 89 -6.90 0.19 19.91
CA GLY A 89 -8.15 -0.53 19.67
C GLY A 89 -8.22 -1.23 18.31
N SER A 90 -7.16 -1.18 17.50
CA SER A 90 -7.07 -1.85 16.20
C SER A 90 -5.78 -2.66 16.07
N PRO A 91 -5.78 -3.78 15.32
CA PRO A 91 -4.56 -4.52 15.03
C PRO A 91 -3.53 -3.64 14.31
N LEU A 92 -2.24 -3.85 14.62
CA LEU A 92 -1.16 -3.20 13.88
C LEU A 92 -1.14 -3.74 12.45
N ARG A 93 -1.41 -2.86 11.49
CA ARG A 93 -1.26 -3.16 10.07
C ARG A 93 0.06 -2.58 9.59
N LEU A 94 0.90 -3.41 9.01
CA LEU A 94 2.05 -2.92 8.27
C LEU A 94 1.56 -2.31 6.96
N ASP A 95 2.09 -1.15 6.60
CA ASP A 95 1.94 -0.60 5.25
C ASP A 95 2.80 -1.45 4.32
N GLN A 96 2.36 -2.68 4.05
CA GLN A 96 2.95 -3.45 2.99
C GLN A 96 2.45 -2.84 1.67
N PRO A 97 3.37 -2.49 0.76
CA PRO A 97 2.94 -2.05 -0.55
C PRO A 97 2.08 -3.15 -1.18
N PRO A 98 1.00 -2.79 -1.88
CA PRO A 98 0.22 -3.80 -2.57
C PRO A 98 1.08 -4.50 -3.62
N VAL A 99 0.77 -5.77 -3.86
CA VAL A 99 1.35 -6.48 -5.01
C VAL A 99 0.76 -5.87 -6.29
N SER A 100 1.61 -5.23 -7.08
CA SER A 100 1.20 -4.48 -8.26
C SER A 100 1.47 -5.25 -9.55
N PHE A 101 0.41 -5.52 -10.31
CA PHE A 101 0.46 -6.07 -11.66
C PHE A 101 0.35 -4.92 -12.67
N VAL A 102 1.50 -4.39 -13.11
CA VAL A 102 1.55 -3.28 -14.07
C VAL A 102 1.42 -3.83 -15.48
N LEU A 103 0.36 -3.44 -16.19
CA LEU A 103 0.13 -3.89 -17.55
C LEU A 103 0.93 -3.05 -18.57
N PRO A 104 1.42 -3.67 -19.66
CA PRO A 104 2.14 -2.96 -20.71
C PRO A 104 1.22 -2.03 -21.50
N VAL A 105 1.82 -1.13 -22.29
CA VAL A 105 1.07 -0.18 -23.14
C VAL A 105 0.16 -0.88 -24.16
N LYS A 106 0.62 -2.01 -24.71
CA LYS A 106 -0.16 -2.90 -25.56
C LYS A 106 -0.29 -4.24 -24.85
N VAL A 107 -1.51 -4.64 -24.54
CA VAL A 107 -1.82 -5.86 -23.81
C VAL A 107 -2.27 -6.96 -24.77
N ASN A 108 -1.64 -8.12 -24.67
CA ASN A 108 -2.00 -9.36 -25.33
C ASN A 108 -2.57 -10.37 -24.33
N PHE A 109 -2.93 -11.56 -24.83
CA PHE A 109 -3.52 -12.61 -24.01
C PHE A 109 -2.64 -12.98 -22.80
N ASP A 110 -1.33 -13.20 -23.03
CA ASP A 110 -0.39 -13.66 -22.01
C ASP A 110 0.09 -12.56 -21.04
N ASP A 111 -0.22 -11.29 -21.32
CA ASP A 111 0.23 -10.15 -20.51
C ASP A 111 -0.62 -9.94 -19.25
N LEU A 112 -1.80 -10.55 -19.18
CA LEU A 112 -2.70 -10.43 -18.03
C LEU A 112 -2.31 -11.41 -16.91
N PRO A 113 -2.33 -10.97 -15.65
CA PRO A 113 -2.01 -11.84 -14.52
C PRO A 113 -3.04 -12.96 -14.39
N LYS A 114 -2.55 -14.17 -14.09
CA LYS A 114 -3.42 -15.34 -13.84
C LYS A 114 -4.23 -15.13 -12.56
N LEU A 115 -5.46 -15.67 -12.54
CA LEU A 115 -6.38 -15.52 -11.40
C LEU A 115 -5.77 -15.99 -10.07
N ASP A 116 -5.02 -17.10 -10.06
CA ASP A 116 -4.39 -17.62 -8.84
C ASP A 116 -3.34 -16.66 -8.27
N MET A 117 -2.61 -15.95 -9.14
CA MET A 117 -1.65 -14.93 -8.71
C MET A 117 -2.36 -13.73 -8.09
N ILE A 118 -3.48 -13.31 -8.68
CA ILE A 118 -4.31 -12.22 -8.16
C ILE A 118 -4.90 -12.62 -6.81
N ARG A 119 -5.44 -13.84 -6.68
CA ARG A 119 -6.01 -14.35 -5.42
C ARG A 119 -4.97 -14.35 -4.30
N SER A 120 -3.78 -14.87 -4.58
CA SER A 120 -2.66 -14.89 -3.62
C SER A 120 -2.25 -13.47 -3.21
N ALA A 121 -2.19 -12.55 -4.18
CA ALA A 121 -1.88 -11.14 -3.94
C ALA A 121 -2.95 -10.42 -3.13
N CYS A 122 -4.24 -10.71 -3.36
CA CYS A 122 -5.35 -10.11 -2.60
C CYS A 122 -5.25 -10.50 -1.12
N ALA A 123 -4.95 -11.76 -0.84
CA ALA A 123 -4.75 -12.27 0.52
C ALA A 123 -3.50 -11.71 1.24
N SER A 124 -2.66 -10.92 0.56
CA SER A 124 -1.52 -10.25 1.18
C SER A 124 -1.98 -9.05 2.02
N PRO A 125 -1.25 -8.68 3.09
CA PRO A 125 -1.60 -7.53 3.93
C PRO A 125 -1.74 -6.19 3.18
N GLY A 126 -1.02 -6.03 2.06
CA GLY A 126 -1.09 -4.85 1.20
C GLY A 126 -2.19 -4.93 0.13
N GLY A 127 -2.78 -6.11 -0.08
CA GLY A 127 -3.72 -6.39 -1.17
C GLY A 127 -3.07 -6.41 -2.56
N ALA A 128 -3.91 -6.38 -3.59
CA ALA A 128 -3.47 -6.41 -4.99
C ALA A 128 -3.91 -5.15 -5.73
N VAL A 129 -3.05 -4.65 -6.63
CA VAL A 129 -3.41 -3.63 -7.64
C VAL A 129 -3.16 -4.21 -9.02
N ILE A 130 -4.13 -4.08 -9.92
CA ILE A 130 -3.94 -4.29 -11.36
C ILE A 130 -3.96 -2.92 -12.02
N ASP A 131 -2.83 -2.51 -12.59
CA ASP A 131 -2.62 -1.16 -13.08
C ASP A 131 -2.75 -1.09 -14.60
N PHE A 132 -3.85 -0.45 -15.05
CA PHE A 132 -4.18 -0.19 -16.44
C PHE A 132 -3.73 1.21 -16.91
N SER A 133 -3.09 2.02 -16.07
CA SER A 133 -2.79 3.43 -16.37
C SER A 133 -1.94 3.64 -17.63
N ALA A 134 -1.07 2.67 -17.95
CA ALA A 134 -0.24 2.70 -19.15
C ALA A 134 -0.94 2.12 -20.39
N VAL A 135 -2.05 1.40 -20.23
CA VAL A 135 -2.71 0.65 -21.30
C VAL A 135 -3.33 1.60 -22.31
N ARG A 136 -2.94 1.44 -23.58
CA ARG A 136 -3.47 2.22 -24.71
C ARG A 136 -4.13 1.35 -25.77
N ARG A 137 -3.76 0.06 -25.85
CA ARG A 137 -4.22 -0.86 -26.90
C ARG A 137 -4.37 -2.27 -26.35
N LEU A 138 -5.42 -2.97 -26.76
CA LEU A 138 -5.58 -4.41 -26.60
C LEU A 138 -5.50 -5.09 -27.96
N SER A 139 -4.82 -6.23 -28.04
CA SER A 139 -5.04 -7.17 -29.16
C SER A 139 -6.39 -7.88 -29.00
N SER A 140 -6.85 -8.59 -30.03
CA SER A 140 -8.05 -9.44 -29.91
C SER A 140 -7.93 -10.44 -28.76
N GLY A 141 -6.78 -11.11 -28.64
CA GLY A 141 -6.49 -11.99 -27.52
C GLY A 141 -6.51 -11.26 -26.16
N GLY A 142 -5.99 -10.02 -26.11
CA GLY A 142 -6.05 -9.20 -24.90
C GLY A 142 -7.49 -8.81 -24.50
N LEU A 143 -8.37 -8.51 -25.46
CA LEU A 143 -9.79 -8.22 -25.20
C LEU A 143 -10.50 -9.44 -24.58
N ILE A 144 -10.27 -10.63 -25.14
CA ILE A 144 -10.85 -11.88 -24.65
C ILE A 144 -10.36 -12.18 -23.23
N ALA A 145 -9.04 -12.16 -23.01
CA ALA A 145 -8.46 -12.43 -21.70
C ALA A 145 -8.91 -11.42 -20.63
N LEU A 146 -9.04 -10.13 -20.97
CA LEU A 146 -9.55 -9.13 -20.03
C LEU A 146 -11.02 -9.36 -19.70
N THR A 147 -11.83 -9.76 -20.68
CA THR A 147 -13.24 -10.12 -20.49
C THR A 147 -13.37 -11.31 -19.53
N GLU A 148 -12.59 -12.37 -19.76
CA GLU A 148 -12.53 -13.54 -18.88
C GLU A 148 -12.06 -13.18 -17.48
N LEU A 149 -11.03 -12.35 -17.37
CA LEU A 149 -10.52 -11.88 -16.09
C LEU A 149 -11.60 -11.13 -15.30
N LEU A 150 -12.27 -10.14 -15.90
CA LEU A 150 -13.32 -9.36 -15.22
C LEU A 150 -14.46 -10.25 -14.72
N ILE A 151 -14.85 -11.26 -15.50
CA ILE A 151 -15.85 -12.24 -15.08
C ILE A 151 -15.34 -13.07 -13.90
N ALA A 152 -14.09 -13.53 -13.95
CA ALA A 152 -13.49 -14.33 -12.88
C ALA A 152 -13.34 -13.55 -11.57
N LEU A 153 -13.05 -12.25 -11.63
CA LEU A 153 -12.95 -11.39 -10.45
C LEU A 153 -14.27 -11.29 -9.69
N ILE A 154 -15.43 -11.48 -10.33
CA ILE A 154 -16.76 -11.48 -9.65
C ILE A 154 -16.84 -12.51 -8.52
N GLY A 155 -16.13 -13.62 -8.63
CA GLY A 155 -16.16 -14.70 -7.63
C GLY A 155 -15.13 -14.58 -6.52
N LEU A 156 -14.29 -13.54 -6.48
CA LEU A 156 -13.26 -13.39 -5.44
C LEU A 156 -13.85 -12.73 -4.18
N GLU A 157 -13.52 -13.32 -3.02
CA GLU A 157 -13.88 -12.75 -1.71
C GLU A 157 -13.22 -11.39 -1.47
N GLU A 158 -11.93 -11.29 -1.82
CA GLU A 158 -11.16 -10.06 -1.76
C GLU A 158 -10.84 -9.55 -3.16
N GLN A 159 -11.14 -8.27 -3.41
CA GLN A 159 -11.03 -7.67 -4.74
C GLN A 159 -9.70 -6.94 -4.92
N PRO A 160 -9.03 -7.10 -6.08
CA PRO A 160 -7.92 -6.23 -6.42
C PRO A 160 -8.43 -4.81 -6.74
N LEU A 161 -7.61 -3.81 -6.48
CA LEU A 161 -7.84 -2.45 -6.96
C LEU A 161 -7.51 -2.39 -8.46
N LEU A 162 -8.49 -2.03 -9.30
CA LEU A 162 -8.32 -1.88 -10.74
C LEU A 162 -8.02 -0.42 -11.09
N ARG A 163 -6.74 -0.03 -11.05
CA ARG A 163 -6.32 1.34 -11.30
C ARG A 163 -6.36 1.66 -12.79
N GLY A 164 -7.00 2.77 -13.18
CA GLY A 164 -7.05 3.24 -14.57
C GLY A 164 -7.98 2.46 -15.50
N LEU A 165 -8.67 1.42 -14.99
CA LEU A 165 -9.57 0.61 -15.81
C LEU A 165 -10.75 1.41 -16.35
N GLU A 166 -11.34 2.32 -15.56
CA GLU A 166 -12.47 3.15 -16.00
C GLU A 166 -12.10 4.02 -17.18
N SER A 167 -11.00 4.78 -17.06
CA SER A 167 -10.52 5.61 -18.17
C SER A 167 -10.22 4.79 -19.43
N PHE A 168 -9.78 3.54 -19.26
CA PHE A 168 -9.59 2.63 -20.37
C PHE A 168 -10.92 2.19 -20.99
N VAL A 169 -11.90 1.81 -20.18
CA VAL A 169 -13.25 1.44 -20.61
C VAL A 169 -13.94 2.59 -21.33
N ASP A 170 -13.85 3.82 -20.83
CA ASP A 170 -14.39 5.02 -21.49
C ASP A 170 -13.83 5.18 -22.90
N SER A 171 -12.54 4.89 -23.09
CA SER A 171 -11.91 4.93 -24.42
C SER A 171 -12.44 3.84 -25.36
N VAL A 172 -12.78 2.66 -24.83
CA VAL A 172 -13.42 1.57 -25.58
C VAL A 172 -14.85 1.95 -25.95
N GLU A 173 -15.62 2.52 -25.02
CA GLU A 173 -16.99 3.02 -25.29
C GLU A 173 -16.98 4.09 -26.39
N ALA A 174 -16.05 5.05 -26.32
CA ALA A 174 -15.88 6.07 -27.35
C ALA A 174 -15.54 5.48 -28.73
N ALA A 175 -14.66 4.48 -28.79
CA ALA A 175 -14.31 3.82 -30.05
C ALA A 175 -15.51 3.08 -30.68
N ILE A 176 -16.34 2.44 -29.85
CA ILE A 176 -17.59 1.83 -30.31
C ILE A 176 -18.56 2.89 -30.84
N GLY A 177 -18.72 4.01 -30.12
CA GLY A 177 -19.56 5.13 -30.54
C GLY A 177 -19.11 5.77 -31.86
N ALA A 178 -17.82 5.77 -32.15
CA ALA A 178 -17.23 6.24 -33.40
C ALA A 178 -17.32 5.22 -34.57
N GLY A 179 -17.99 4.08 -34.38
CA GLY A 179 -18.18 3.07 -35.41
C GLY A 179 -17.03 2.07 -35.56
N GLN A 180 -16.02 2.11 -34.68
CA GLN A 180 -14.89 1.15 -34.67
C GLN A 180 -15.16 -0.07 -33.77
N GLY A 181 -16.41 -0.25 -33.32
CA GLY A 181 -16.76 -1.27 -32.35
C GLY A 181 -16.76 -2.69 -32.89
N THR A 182 -15.83 -3.50 -32.40
CA THR A 182 -15.80 -4.95 -32.65
C THR A 182 -16.76 -5.70 -31.71
N ARG A 183 -16.99 -6.99 -31.97
CA ARG A 183 -17.76 -7.85 -31.06
C ARG A 183 -17.09 -7.96 -29.70
N ASP A 184 -15.79 -8.25 -29.68
CA ASP A 184 -15.00 -8.44 -28.45
C ASP A 184 -14.99 -7.17 -27.58
N MET A 185 -14.96 -5.97 -28.18
CA MET A 185 -15.10 -4.72 -27.44
C MET A 185 -16.45 -4.61 -26.72
N ARG A 186 -17.55 -5.02 -27.36
CA ARG A 186 -18.88 -5.01 -26.73
C ARG A 186 -18.98 -6.05 -25.62
N GLU A 187 -18.37 -7.22 -25.80
CA GLU A 187 -18.31 -8.27 -24.78
C GLU A 187 -17.50 -7.81 -23.56
N LEU A 188 -16.38 -7.12 -23.77
CA LEU A 188 -15.61 -6.48 -22.71
C LEU A 188 -16.45 -5.48 -21.91
N LEU A 189 -17.19 -4.59 -22.57
CA LEU A 189 -18.07 -3.63 -21.89
C LEU A 189 -19.16 -4.33 -21.08
N ALA A 190 -19.75 -5.40 -21.61
CA ALA A 190 -20.74 -6.17 -20.89
C ALA A 190 -20.14 -6.84 -19.64
N ALA A 191 -18.93 -7.39 -19.74
CA ALA A 191 -18.21 -7.97 -18.60
C ALA A 191 -17.86 -6.91 -17.56
N PHE A 192 -17.38 -5.74 -17.98
CA PHE A 192 -17.10 -4.62 -17.09
C PHE A 192 -18.36 -4.18 -16.33
N ARG A 193 -19.50 -4.00 -17.00
CA ARG A 193 -20.78 -3.65 -16.34
C ARG A 193 -21.20 -4.70 -15.31
N ARG A 194 -21.04 -5.98 -15.63
CA ARG A 194 -21.33 -7.08 -14.67
C ARG A 194 -20.39 -7.01 -13.47
N TYR A 195 -19.11 -6.77 -13.69
CA TYR A 195 -18.12 -6.58 -12.63
C TYR A 195 -18.46 -5.39 -11.74
N SER A 196 -18.77 -4.22 -12.31
CA SER A 196 -19.14 -3.01 -11.56
C SER A 196 -20.44 -3.19 -10.76
N ASN A 197 -21.43 -3.90 -11.31
CA ASN A 197 -22.68 -4.19 -10.60
C ASN A 197 -22.47 -5.14 -9.41
N ALA A 198 -21.52 -6.08 -9.52
CA ALA A 198 -21.19 -6.99 -8.42
C ALA A 198 -20.39 -6.29 -7.30
N HIS A 199 -19.68 -5.20 -7.63
CA HIS A 199 -18.84 -4.45 -6.69
C HIS A 199 -19.18 -2.96 -6.75
N PRO A 200 -20.38 -2.56 -6.28
CA PRO A 200 -20.75 -1.16 -6.23
C PRO A 200 -19.75 -0.41 -5.35
N ARG A 201 -19.25 0.72 -5.83
CA ARG A 201 -18.37 1.60 -5.06
C ARG A 201 -19.07 1.95 -3.74
N SER A 202 -18.54 1.50 -2.62
CA SER A 202 -19.00 1.91 -1.29
C SER A 202 -18.62 3.37 -1.09
N GLY A 203 -19.46 4.29 -1.57
CA GLY A 203 -19.09 5.71 -1.60
C GLY A 203 -20.10 6.69 -2.20
N GLU A 204 -21.40 6.39 -2.16
CA GLU A 204 -22.43 7.44 -2.07
C GLU A 204 -23.27 7.13 -0.83
N GLY A 205 -22.92 7.79 0.27
CA GLY A 205 -23.78 7.84 1.44
C GLY A 205 -25.12 8.45 1.02
N CYS A 206 -26.19 7.66 1.11
CA CYS A 206 -27.55 8.17 1.05
C CYS A 206 -27.77 9.06 2.28
N GLY A 207 -27.41 10.32 2.13
CA GLY A 207 -27.86 11.40 2.98
C GLY A 207 -29.34 11.63 2.72
N ILE A 208 -30.12 11.51 3.80
CA ILE A 208 -31.35 12.25 4.07
C ILE A 208 -32.51 12.00 3.10
N ALA A 209 -33.46 11.18 3.57
CA ALA A 209 -34.89 11.48 3.42
C ALA A 209 -35.64 10.93 4.64
N ALA A 210 -35.53 11.65 5.76
CA ALA A 210 -36.58 11.68 6.77
C ALA A 210 -37.12 13.12 6.78
N ALA A 211 -38.25 13.30 6.11
CA ALA A 211 -39.18 14.40 6.28
C ALA A 211 -40.58 13.84 6.00
#